data_AF-A0A662IRW9-F1
#
_entry.id   AF-A0A662IRW9-F1
#
_cell.length_a   1.000
_cell.length_b   1.000
_cell.length_c   1.000
_cell.angle_alpha   90.00
_cell.angle_beta   90.00
_cell.angle_gamma   90.00
#
_symmetry.space_group_name_H-M   'P 1'
#
loop_
_entity.id
_entity.type
_entity.pdbx_description
1 polymer ?
#
loop_
_entity_poly.entity_id
_entity_poly.type
_entity_poly.pdbx_seq_one_letter_code
_entity_poly.pdbx_strand_id
1 'polypeptide(L)'
;ADGALLIEGQHWVDELNKGRVDSVMAALEERKVDSMRLYYSLVELPAYRKIADIVNTQLALLKDLGPLPSQVREALRREVEGL
;
A
#
# COMPACT_ATOMS: atom_id res chain seq x y z
N ALA A 1 -5.94 -2.40 7.91
CA ALA A 1 -4.88 -1.40 8.13
C ALA A 1 -5.29 -0.10 7.45
N ASP A 2 -4.78 1.06 7.88
CA ASP A 2 -5.08 2.36 7.23
C ASP A 2 -4.18 2.64 6.01
N GLY A 3 -3.08 1.90 5.89
CA GLY A 3 -2.24 1.81 4.71
C GLY A 3 -1.31 0.61 4.76
N ALA A 4 -0.59 0.37 3.67
CA ALA A 4 0.38 -0.69 3.51
C ALA A 4 1.63 -0.17 2.79
N LEU A 5 2.79 -0.69 3.20
CA LEU A 5 4.08 -0.38 2.60
C LEU A 5 4.75 -1.68 2.18
N LEU A 6 5.12 -1.79 0.92
CA LEU A 6 5.86 -2.91 0.36
C LEU A 6 7.22 -2.41 -0.16
N ILE A 7 8.29 -2.91 0.43
CA ILE A 7 9.66 -2.62 0.00
C ILE A 7 10.26 -3.92 -0.55
N GLU A 8 10.61 -3.90 -1.82
CA GLU A 8 11.30 -5.00 -2.50
C GLU A 8 12.81 -4.70 -2.54
N GLY A 9 13.65 -5.72 -2.41
CA GLY A 9 15.11 -5.60 -2.49
C GLY A 9 15.72 -6.23 -3.74
N GLN A 10 14.95 -6.99 -4.52
CA GLN A 10 15.44 -7.78 -5.65
C GLN A 10 14.69 -7.44 -6.93
N HIS A 11 15.43 -7.06 -7.97
CA HIS A 11 14.87 -6.67 -9.28
C HIS A 11 13.96 -7.74 -9.91
N TRP A 12 14.33 -9.01 -9.83
CA TRP A 12 13.51 -10.08 -10.43
C TRP A 12 12.16 -10.25 -9.70
N VAL A 13 12.12 -10.00 -8.39
CA VAL A 13 10.86 -10.01 -7.63
C VAL A 13 10.03 -8.77 -7.96
N ASP A 14 10.69 -7.61 -8.15
CA ASP A 14 10.04 -6.38 -8.58
C ASP A 14 9.31 -6.53 -9.92
N GLU A 15 9.96 -7.15 -10.90
CA GLU A 15 9.35 -7.47 -12.20
C GLU A 15 8.10 -8.33 -12.07
N LEU A 16 8.10 -9.31 -11.15
CA LEU A 16 6.93 -10.16 -10.88
C LEU A 16 5.82 -9.44 -10.12
N ASN A 17 6.16 -8.45 -9.29
CA ASN A 17 5.22 -7.78 -8.41
C ASN A 17 4.57 -6.54 -9.02
N LYS A 18 5.21 -5.84 -9.99
CA LYS A 18 4.66 -4.61 -10.60
C LYS A 18 3.20 -4.75 -11.02
N GLY A 19 2.89 -5.72 -11.88
CA GLY A 19 1.52 -5.93 -12.36
C GLY A 19 0.53 -6.30 -11.26
N ARG A 20 1.00 -6.99 -10.20
CA ARG A 20 0.18 -7.34 -9.03
C ARG A 20 -0.13 -6.12 -8.19
N VAL A 21 0.87 -5.26 -7.95
CA VAL A 21 0.71 -3.99 -7.22
C VAL A 21 -0.23 -3.06 -7.97
N ASP A 22 -0.05 -2.91 -9.29
CA ASP A 22 -0.93 -2.09 -10.13
C ASP A 22 -2.38 -2.58 -10.07
N SER A 23 -2.59 -3.91 -10.13
CA SER A 23 -3.91 -4.51 -10.01
C SER A 23 -4.55 -4.24 -8.65
N VAL A 24 -3.76 -4.26 -7.57
CA VAL A 24 -4.24 -3.92 -6.23
C VAL A 24 -4.57 -2.43 -6.13
N MET A 25 -3.74 -1.54 -6.66
CA MET A 25 -4.02 -0.10 -6.68
C MET A 25 -5.31 0.22 -7.42
N ALA A 26 -5.51 -0.39 -8.60
CA ALA A 26 -6.76 -0.25 -9.34
C ALA A 26 -7.98 -0.75 -8.54
N ALA A 27 -7.85 -1.91 -7.90
CA ALA A 27 -8.91 -2.48 -7.06
C ALA A 27 -9.26 -1.59 -5.85
N LEU A 28 -8.29 -0.86 -5.27
CA LEU A 28 -8.53 0.11 -4.21
C LEU A 28 -9.37 1.29 -4.73
N GLU A 29 -8.99 1.86 -5.88
CA GLU A 29 -9.72 2.99 -6.48
C GLU A 29 -11.16 2.63 -6.84
N GLU A 30 -11.39 1.44 -7.41
CA GLU A 30 -12.73 0.92 -7.70
C GLU A 30 -13.63 0.88 -6.44
N ARG A 31 -13.01 0.65 -5.27
CA ARG A 31 -13.66 0.60 -3.96
C ARG A 31 -13.70 1.95 -3.26
N LYS A 32 -13.34 3.03 -3.95
CA LYS A 32 -13.22 4.40 -3.42
C LYS A 32 -12.26 4.49 -2.25
N VAL A 33 -11.25 3.62 -2.24
CA VAL A 33 -10.11 3.69 -1.32
C VAL A 33 -8.95 4.33 -2.08
N ASP A 34 -8.42 5.41 -1.53
CA ASP A 34 -7.25 6.09 -2.10
C ASP A 34 -6.08 5.11 -2.26
N SER A 35 -5.66 4.86 -3.50
CA SER A 35 -4.58 3.92 -3.82
C SER A 35 -3.23 4.33 -3.25
N MET A 36 -3.02 5.61 -2.92
CA MET A 36 -1.79 6.10 -2.27
C MET A 36 -1.62 5.50 -0.86
N ARG A 37 -2.67 4.89 -0.30
CA ARG A 37 -2.56 4.10 0.94
C ARG A 37 -1.68 2.86 0.78
N LEU A 38 -1.43 2.40 -0.45
CA LEU A 38 -0.42 1.39 -0.78
C LEU A 38 0.80 2.07 -1.38
N TYR A 39 1.95 1.97 -0.71
CA TYR A 39 3.23 2.41 -1.27
C TYR A 39 4.11 1.21 -1.61
N TYR A 40 4.68 1.22 -2.81
CA TYR A 40 5.57 0.20 -3.31
C TYR A 40 6.89 0.81 -3.78
N SER A 41 8.02 0.22 -3.39
CA SER A 41 9.34 0.69 -3.83
C SER A 41 10.36 -0.43 -3.89
N LEU A 42 11.20 -0.39 -4.92
CA LEU A 42 12.42 -1.18 -5.00
C LEU A 42 13.58 -0.41 -4.33
N VAL A 43 14.17 -1.02 -3.30
CA VAL A 43 15.26 -0.48 -2.51
C VAL A 43 16.33 -1.55 -2.29
N GLU A 44 17.38 -1.53 -3.10
CA GLU A 44 18.52 -2.42 -2.96
C GLU A 44 19.35 -2.10 -1.70
N LEU A 45 19.82 -3.14 -1.01
CA LEU A 45 20.62 -2.97 0.21
C LEU A 45 22.12 -2.71 -0.11
N PRO A 46 22.84 -1.99 0.77
CA PRO A 46 22.39 -1.39 2.03
C PRO A 46 21.86 0.05 1.85
N ALA A 47 20.55 0.26 1.99
CA ALA A 47 19.92 1.59 1.84
C ALA A 47 18.97 1.94 3.00
N TYR A 48 19.38 1.66 4.24
CA TYR A 48 18.54 1.84 5.44
C TYR A 48 18.00 3.26 5.64
N ARG A 49 18.80 4.30 5.31
CA ARG A 49 18.36 5.70 5.42
C ARG A 49 17.19 5.99 4.47
N LYS A 50 17.28 5.51 3.23
CA LYS A 50 16.20 5.60 2.23
C LYS A 50 14.94 4.86 2.70
N ILE A 51 15.09 3.67 3.29
CA ILE A 51 13.96 2.92 3.87
C ILE A 51 13.28 3.74 4.97
N ALA A 52 14.06 4.35 5.88
CA ALA A 52 13.51 5.18 6.94
C ALA A 52 12.75 6.41 6.39
N ASP A 53 13.30 7.07 5.37
CA ASP A 53 12.66 8.22 4.72
C ASP A 53 11.33 7.82 4.04
N ILE A 54 11.29 6.66 3.36
CA ILE A 54 10.07 6.10 2.78
C ILE A 54 9.02 5.83 3.85
N VAL A 55 9.39 5.17 4.95
CA VAL A 55 8.48 4.87 6.06
C VAL A 55 7.91 6.15 6.67
N ASN A 56 8.75 7.15 6.92
CA ASN A 56 8.31 8.43 7.48
C ASN A 56 7.36 9.18 6.54
N THR A 57 7.67 9.18 5.24
CA THR A 57 6.83 9.82 4.21
C THR A 57 5.46 9.14 4.14
N GLN A 58 5.44 7.80 4.09
CA GLN A 58 4.18 7.06 4.04
C GLN A 58 3.37 7.25 5.32
N LEU A 59 4.02 7.27 6.48
CA LEU A 59 3.33 7.52 7.74
C LEU A 59 2.72 8.93 7.80
N ALA A 60 3.41 9.95 7.29
CA ALA A 60 2.87 11.32 7.22
C ALA A 60 1.64 11.38 6.32
N LEU A 61 1.72 10.79 5.12
CA LEU A 61 0.59 10.68 4.20
C LEU A 61 -0.62 9.99 4.86
N LEU A 62 -0.42 8.86 5.53
CA LEU A 62 -1.52 8.12 6.17
C LEU A 62 -2.15 8.90 7.33
N LYS A 63 -1.37 9.75 8.03
CA LYS A 63 -1.93 10.67 9.05
C LYS A 63 -2.81 11.73 8.40
N ASP A 64 -2.38 12.30 7.29
CA ASP A 64 -3.13 13.35 6.57
C ASP A 64 -4.42 12.79 5.95
N LEU A 65 -4.36 11.58 5.39
CA LEU A 65 -5.53 10.88 4.85
C LEU A 65 -6.51 10.42 5.93
N GLY A 66 -6.07 10.31 7.18
CA GLY A 66 -6.85 9.77 8.28
C GLY A 66 -7.24 8.29 8.11
N PRO A 67 -7.99 7.73 9.07
CA PRO A 67 -8.44 6.35 9.01
C PRO A 67 -9.43 6.13 7.86
N LEU A 68 -9.48 4.91 7.34
CA LEU A 68 -10.54 4.55 6.40
C LEU A 68 -11.92 4.71 7.04
N PRO A 69 -12.90 5.33 6.35
CA PRO A 69 -14.27 5.43 6.83
C PRO A 69 -14.83 4.06 7.24
N SER A 70 -15.56 4.00 8.36
CA SER A 70 -16.07 2.73 8.91
C SER A 70 -16.91 1.95 7.91
N GLN A 71 -17.76 2.64 7.14
CA GLN A 71 -18.61 2.02 6.11
C GLN A 71 -17.77 1.33 5.01
N VAL A 72 -16.70 1.99 4.54
CA VAL A 72 -15.79 1.40 3.55
C VAL A 72 -15.07 0.20 4.16
N ARG A 73 -14.59 0.33 5.40
CA ARG A 73 -13.93 -0.77 6.12
C ARG A 73 -14.83 -1.99 6.30
N GLU A 74 -16.10 -1.78 6.64
CA GLU A 74 -17.08 -2.86 6.80
C GLU A 74 -17.45 -3.52 5.47
N ALA A 75 -17.62 -2.74 4.40
CA ALA A 75 -17.89 -3.27 3.06
C ALA A 75 -16.74 -4.17 2.57
N LEU A 76 -15.50 -3.68 2.69
CA LEU A 76 -14.29 -4.45 2.37
C LEU A 76 -14.19 -5.74 3.20
N ARG A 77 -14.53 -5.65 4.49
CA ARG A 77 -14.48 -6.80 5.39
C ARG A 77 -15.45 -7.90 4.95
N ARG A 78 -16.68 -7.54 4.60
CA ARG A 78 -17.70 -8.48 4.08
C ARG A 78 -17.24 -9.17 2.80
N GLU A 79 -16.70 -8.40 1.84
CA GLU A 79 -16.15 -8.95 0.60
C GLU A 79 -15.04 -9.98 0.85
N VAL A 80 -14.10 -9.68 1.76
CA VAL A 80 -12.95 -10.55 2.04
C VAL A 80 -13.33 -11.76 2.90
N GLU A 81 -14.21 -11.60 3.87
CA GLU A 81 -14.67 -12.68 4.76
C GLU A 81 -15.75 -13.56 4.11
N GLY A 82 -16.29 -13.18 2.93
CA GLY A 82 -17.34 -13.91 2.23
C GLY A 82 -18.69 -13.88 2.96
N LEU A 83 -18.94 -12.83 3.75
CA LEU A 83 -20.15 -12.59 4.55
C LEU A 83 -21.06 -11.56 3.88
#